data_AF-A0A2N9AYS0-F1
#
_entry.id   AF-A0A2N9AYS0-F1
#
_cell.length_a   1.000
_cell.length_b   1.000
_cell.length_c   1.000
_cell.angle_alpha   90.00
_cell.angle_beta   90.00
_cell.angle_gamma   90.00
#
_symmetry.space_group_name_H-M   'P 1'
#
loop_
_entity.id
_entity.type
_entity.pdbx_description
1 polymer ?
#
loop_
_entity_poly.entity_id
_entity_poly.type
_entity_poly.pdbx_seq_one_letter_code
_entity_poly.pdbx_strand_id
1 'polypeptide(L)'
;MLRLRPAQARQIIAGSATLFTSYGVEDKLEKDTFADDHGLFYQRLYNLLCLAYGSDQRAFSYLVERGDLPKERAENCRDEYGLAAHAMDRLFHSHLQGGRTGHERIRRGFRWLN
;
A
#
# COMPACT_ATOMS: atom_id res chain seq x y z
N MET A 1 -2.39 -4.57 1.32
CA MET A 1 -2.16 -3.47 0.39
C MET A 1 -1.46 -3.97 -0.85
N LEU A 2 -0.14 -4.24 -0.89
CA LEU A 2 0.44 -4.99 -2.03
C LEU A 2 0.61 -6.51 -1.79
N ARG A 3 0.72 -6.95 -0.51
CA ARG A 3 0.83 -8.39 -0.15
C ARG A 3 0.19 -8.77 1.19
N LEU A 4 -0.57 -7.85 1.80
CA LEU A 4 -1.27 -8.09 3.08
C LEU A 4 -2.71 -8.52 2.84
N ARG A 5 -3.25 -9.38 3.72
CA ARG A 5 -4.68 -9.73 3.74
C ARG A 5 -5.53 -8.46 3.98
N PRO A 6 -6.70 -8.32 3.34
CA PRO A 6 -7.52 -7.11 3.44
C PRO A 6 -7.84 -6.68 4.89
N ALA A 7 -8.15 -7.63 5.77
CA ALA A 7 -8.46 -7.34 7.18
C ALA A 7 -7.28 -6.66 7.93
N GLN A 8 -6.06 -7.16 7.75
CA GLN A 8 -4.85 -6.54 8.32
C GLN A 8 -4.54 -5.20 7.65
N ALA A 9 -4.76 -5.10 6.34
CA ALA A 9 -4.51 -3.88 5.60
C ALA A 9 -5.42 -2.73 6.07
N ARG A 10 -6.70 -2.96 6.41
CA ARG A 10 -7.62 -1.91 6.86
C ARG A 10 -7.11 -1.11 8.06
N GLN A 11 -6.62 -1.79 9.10
CA GLN A 11 -6.10 -1.13 10.29
C GLN A 11 -4.86 -0.28 9.98
N ILE A 12 -3.95 -0.79 9.15
CA ILE A 12 -2.74 -0.07 8.73
C ILE A 12 -3.12 1.16 7.90
N ILE A 13 -4.02 1.01 6.91
CA ILE A 13 -4.48 2.14 6.09
C ILE A 13 -5.12 3.22 6.95
N ALA A 14 -5.99 2.83 7.90
CA ALA A 14 -6.64 3.80 8.79
C ALA A 14 -5.62 4.54 9.67
N GLY A 15 -4.67 3.82 10.29
CA GLY A 15 -3.63 4.43 11.11
C GLY A 15 -2.73 5.38 10.32
N SER A 16 -2.28 4.96 9.13
CA SER A 16 -1.48 5.80 8.24
C SER A 16 -2.25 7.01 7.71
N ALA A 17 -3.54 6.87 7.42
CA ALA A 17 -4.39 7.98 7.02
C ALA A 17 -4.52 9.03 8.14
N THR A 18 -4.75 8.59 9.38
CA THR A 18 -4.74 9.48 10.55
C THR A 18 -3.42 10.23 10.68
N LEU A 19 -2.29 9.52 10.54
CA LEU A 19 -0.95 10.11 10.63
C LEU A 19 -0.73 11.18 9.56
N PHE A 20 -1.04 10.89 8.30
CA PHE A 20 -0.87 11.87 7.23
C PHE A 20 -1.79 13.07 7.38
N THR A 21 -3.04 12.87 7.77
CA THR A 21 -3.95 13.97 8.06
C THR A 21 -3.47 14.82 9.24
N SER A 22 -2.89 14.23 10.30
CA SER A 22 -2.39 15.01 11.44
C SER A 22 -1.20 15.91 11.09
N TYR A 23 -0.36 15.48 10.14
CA TYR A 23 0.75 16.30 9.63
C TYR A 23 0.35 17.19 8.45
N GLY A 24 -0.86 17.06 7.90
CA GLY A 24 -1.34 17.87 6.78
C GLY A 24 -1.36 19.38 7.06
N VAL A 25 -1.34 19.79 8.34
CA VAL A 25 -1.17 21.20 8.73
C VAL A 25 0.21 21.78 8.36
N GLU A 26 1.18 20.92 8.07
CA GLU A 26 2.53 21.31 7.63
C GLU A 26 2.63 21.53 6.11
N ASP A 27 1.63 21.09 5.34
CA ASP A 27 1.60 21.25 3.88
C ASP A 27 1.38 22.72 3.50
N LYS A 28 2.49 23.42 3.25
CA LYS A 28 2.50 24.79 2.74
C LYS A 28 2.56 24.77 1.22
N LEU A 29 1.72 25.58 0.57
CA LEU A 29 1.70 25.70 -0.89
C LEU A 29 2.75 26.70 -1.40
N GLU A 30 3.99 26.46 -0.99
CA GLU A 30 5.14 27.29 -1.29
C GLU A 30 6.17 26.52 -2.11
N LYS A 31 6.94 27.24 -2.94
CA LYS A 31 7.90 26.62 -3.87
C LYS A 31 8.93 25.74 -3.16
N ASP A 32 9.43 26.19 -2.02
CA ASP A 32 10.44 25.44 -1.25
C ASP A 32 9.85 24.14 -0.68
N THR A 33 8.56 24.13 -0.30
CA THR A 33 7.88 22.92 0.18
C THR A 33 7.69 21.91 -0.93
N PHE A 34 7.43 22.35 -2.16
CA PHE A 34 7.36 21.43 -3.31
C PHE A 34 8.72 20.86 -3.74
N ALA A 35 9.82 21.49 -3.31
CA ALA A 35 11.18 21.03 -3.59
C ALA A 35 11.74 20.09 -2.52
N ASP A 36 10.99 19.84 -1.44
CA ASP A 36 11.39 18.90 -0.40
C ASP A 36 11.49 17.46 -0.96
N ASP A 37 12.44 16.67 -0.45
CA ASP A 37 12.58 15.24 -0.79
C ASP A 37 11.33 14.43 -0.42
N HIS A 38 10.50 14.99 0.46
CA HIS A 38 9.22 14.47 0.88
C HIS A 38 8.07 15.15 0.15
N GLY A 39 7.30 14.37 -0.62
CA GLY A 39 6.00 14.84 -1.11
C GLY A 39 5.05 15.21 0.03
N LEU A 40 4.12 16.13 -0.23
CA LEU A 40 3.16 16.67 0.73
C LEU A 40 2.39 15.54 1.46
N PHE A 41 2.03 15.76 2.71
CA PHE A 41 1.28 14.79 3.51
C PHE A 41 -0.07 14.44 2.89
N TYR A 42 -0.82 15.42 2.36
CA TYR A 42 -2.06 15.15 1.65
C TYR A 42 -1.84 14.40 0.33
N GLN A 43 -0.74 14.63 -0.38
CA GLN A 43 -0.39 13.82 -1.56
C GLN A 43 -0.13 12.36 -1.18
N ARG A 44 0.61 12.13 -0.09
CA ARG A 44 0.86 10.78 0.46
C ARG A 44 -0.42 10.10 0.90
N LEU A 45 -1.32 10.83 1.57
CA LEU A 45 -2.64 10.34 1.95
C LEU A 45 -3.41 9.83 0.73
N TYR A 46 -3.57 10.66 -0.30
CA TYR A 46 -4.36 10.26 -1.47
C TYR A 46 -3.68 9.14 -2.26
N ASN A 47 -2.35 9.10 -2.34
CA ASN A 47 -1.64 7.97 -2.95
C ASN A 47 -1.86 6.66 -2.15
N LEU A 48 -1.82 6.73 -0.82
CA LEU A 48 -2.11 5.58 0.05
C LEU A 48 -3.55 5.10 -0.15
N LEU A 49 -4.54 5.98 -0.06
CA LEU A 49 -5.96 5.60 -0.23
C LEU A 49 -6.21 5.03 -1.62
N CYS A 50 -5.60 5.63 -2.64
CA CYS A 50 -5.69 5.18 -4.02
C CYS A 50 -5.13 3.77 -4.21
N LEU A 51 -3.91 3.51 -3.73
CA LEU A 51 -3.32 2.17 -3.80
C LEU A 51 -4.15 1.13 -3.00
N ALA A 52 -4.82 1.53 -1.91
CA ALA A 52 -5.69 0.63 -1.14
C ALA A 52 -6.93 0.28 -1.97
N TYR A 53 -7.62 1.30 -2.47
CA TYR A 53 -8.80 1.14 -3.31
C TYR A 53 -8.50 0.32 -4.57
N GLY A 54 -7.41 0.63 -5.27
CA GLY A 54 -6.98 -0.10 -6.46
C GLY A 54 -6.62 -1.57 -6.21
N SER A 55 -6.18 -1.90 -4.99
CA SER A 55 -5.84 -3.28 -4.63
C SER A 55 -7.04 -4.22 -4.53
N ASP A 56 -8.15 -3.71 -4.01
CA ASP A 56 -9.41 -4.43 -3.85
C ASP A 56 -10.56 -3.41 -3.67
N GLN A 57 -11.18 -3.02 -4.78
CA GLN A 57 -12.22 -2.00 -4.80
C GLN A 57 -13.46 -2.40 -3.98
N ARG A 58 -13.68 -3.71 -3.76
CA ARG A 58 -14.78 -4.20 -2.91
C ARG A 58 -14.43 -4.08 -1.43
N ALA A 59 -13.22 -4.47 -1.04
CA ALA A 59 -12.79 -4.37 0.35
C ALA A 59 -12.60 -2.91 0.81
N PHE A 60 -12.32 -1.99 -0.11
CA PHE A 60 -12.02 -0.60 0.21
C PHE A 60 -13.02 0.41 -0.39
N SER A 61 -14.20 -0.04 -0.82
CA SER A 61 -15.24 0.84 -1.39
C SER A 61 -15.63 1.99 -0.45
N TYR A 62 -15.60 1.72 0.85
CA TYR A 62 -15.91 2.69 1.90
C TYR A 62 -15.08 3.97 1.82
N LEU A 63 -13.86 3.92 1.27
CA LEU A 63 -13.00 5.10 1.11
C LEU A 63 -13.63 6.12 0.16
N VAL A 64 -14.27 5.66 -0.91
CA VAL A 64 -14.99 6.52 -1.86
C VAL A 64 -16.38 6.87 -1.32
N GLU A 65 -17.09 5.89 -0.75
CA GLU A 65 -18.46 6.07 -0.23
C GLU A 65 -18.52 7.13 0.89
N ARG A 66 -17.48 7.21 1.73
CA ARG A 66 -17.38 8.21 2.81
C ARG A 66 -16.79 9.55 2.36
N GLY A 67 -16.28 9.64 1.14
CA GLY A 67 -15.59 10.83 0.63
C GLY A 67 -14.14 11.00 1.10
N ASP A 68 -13.55 9.98 1.74
CA ASP A 68 -12.13 10.01 2.13
C ASP A 68 -11.21 10.02 0.88
N LEU A 69 -11.63 9.31 -0.19
CA LEU A 69 -10.99 9.30 -1.51
C LEU A 69 -11.94 9.92 -2.54
N PRO A 70 -11.59 11.07 -3.16
CA PRO A 70 -12.40 11.68 -4.22
C PRO A 70 -12.68 10.71 -5.37
N LYS A 71 -13.88 10.77 -5.94
CA LYS A 71 -14.29 9.85 -7.02
C LYS A 71 -13.38 9.98 -8.24
N GLU A 72 -13.02 11.21 -8.58
CA GLU A 72 -12.14 11.55 -9.69
C GLU A 72 -10.74 10.96 -9.48
N ARG A 73 -10.23 10.95 -8.24
CA ARG A 73 -8.95 10.31 -7.90
C ARG A 73 -9.04 8.79 -8.03
N ALA A 74 -10.18 8.21 -7.66
CA ALA A 74 -10.41 6.77 -7.65
C ALA A 74 -10.40 6.13 -9.05
N GLU A 75 -10.70 6.90 -10.11
CA GLU A 75 -10.77 6.42 -11.50
C GLU A 75 -9.48 5.71 -11.95
N ASN A 76 -8.31 6.27 -11.59
CA ASN A 76 -7.00 5.76 -12.02
C ASN A 76 -6.40 4.73 -11.05
N CYS A 77 -7.01 4.50 -9.89
CA CYS A 77 -6.35 3.78 -8.80
C CYS A 77 -6.08 2.31 -9.07
N ARG A 78 -6.91 1.66 -9.89
CA ARG A 78 -6.67 0.27 -10.31
C ARG A 78 -5.37 0.14 -11.11
N ASP A 79 -5.11 1.11 -11.99
CA ASP A 79 -3.93 1.09 -12.87
C ASP A 79 -2.68 1.49 -12.09
N GLU A 80 -2.77 2.48 -11.21
CA GLU A 80 -1.67 2.86 -10.30
C GLU A 80 -1.28 1.73 -9.35
N TYR A 81 -2.27 1.02 -8.80
CA TYR A 81 -2.01 -0.18 -8.02
C TYR A 81 -1.33 -1.26 -8.87
N GLY A 82 -1.81 -1.47 -10.10
CA GLY A 82 -1.21 -2.41 -11.05
C GLY A 82 0.26 -2.11 -11.32
N LEU A 83 0.62 -0.84 -11.53
CA LEU A 83 2.00 -0.41 -11.73
C LEU A 83 2.85 -0.66 -10.48
N ALA A 84 2.35 -0.30 -9.30
CA ALA A 84 3.07 -0.51 -8.04
C ALA A 84 3.29 -2.01 -7.75
N ALA A 85 2.27 -2.84 -8.01
CA ALA A 85 2.36 -4.29 -7.88
C ALA A 85 3.35 -4.90 -8.86
N HIS A 86 3.32 -4.47 -10.12
CA HIS A 86 4.27 -4.92 -11.12
C HIS A 86 5.72 -4.59 -10.73
N ALA A 87 5.97 -3.35 -10.29
CA ALA A 87 7.30 -2.92 -9.86
C ALA A 87 7.80 -3.71 -8.63
N MET A 88 6.93 -3.88 -7.62
CA MET A 88 7.23 -4.67 -6.42
C MET A 88 7.56 -6.12 -6.79
N ASP A 89 6.76 -6.74 -7.65
CA ASP A 89 6.98 -8.11 -8.09
C ASP A 89 8.30 -8.22 -8.85
N ARG A 90 8.55 -7.34 -9.81
CA ARG A 90 9.82 -7.29 -10.55
C ARG A 90 11.04 -7.19 -9.63
N LEU A 91 10.98 -6.37 -8.59
CA LEU A 91 12.10 -6.16 -7.67
C LEU A 91 12.29 -7.32 -6.68
N PHE A 92 11.21 -7.87 -6.15
CA PHE A 92 11.29 -8.78 -4.99
C PHE A 92 11.01 -10.26 -5.32
N HIS A 93 10.57 -10.59 -6.53
CA HIS A 93 10.16 -11.96 -6.90
C HIS A 93 11.23 -13.02 -6.58
N SER A 94 12.49 -12.78 -6.96
CA SER A 94 13.61 -13.71 -6.70
C SER A 94 13.94 -13.84 -5.20
N HIS A 95 13.85 -12.73 -4.46
CA HIS A 95 14.24 -12.67 -3.05
C HIS A 95 13.17 -13.22 -2.11
N LEU A 96 11.89 -13.11 -2.48
CA LEU A 96 10.77 -13.60 -1.66
C LEU A 96 10.46 -15.09 -1.89
N GLN A 97 10.90 -15.68 -3.01
CA GLN A 97 10.67 -17.10 -3.30
C GLN A 97 11.67 -18.04 -2.63
N GLY A 98 12.92 -17.61 -2.41
CA GLY A 98 13.97 -18.41 -1.78
C GLY A 98 13.66 -18.85 -0.34
N GLY A 99 12.86 -18.08 0.40
CA GLY A 99 12.44 -18.44 1.76
C GLY A 99 11.45 -19.61 1.80
N ARG A 100 10.63 -19.77 0.76
CA ARG A 100 9.58 -20.80 0.69
C ARG A 100 10.18 -22.19 0.41
N THR A 101 11.16 -22.26 -0.49
CA THR A 101 11.95 -23.47 -0.77
C THR A 101 12.86 -23.85 0.40
N GLY A 102 13.42 -22.88 1.13
CA GLY A 102 14.16 -23.13 2.37
C GLY A 102 13.29 -23.75 3.47
N HIS A 103 12.11 -23.19 3.71
CA HIS A 103 11.18 -23.70 4.74
C HIS A 103 10.61 -25.09 4.41
N GLU A 104 10.30 -25.36 3.13
CA GLU A 104 9.90 -26.71 2.70
C GLU A 104 11.03 -27.74 2.84
N ARG A 105 12.27 -27.38 2.52
CA ARG A 105 13.44 -28.27 2.71
C ARG A 105 13.62 -28.63 4.18
N ILE A 106 13.53 -27.65 5.08
CA ILE A 106 13.62 -27.89 6.53
C ILE A 106 12.50 -28.81 7.01
N ARG A 107 11.24 -28.53 6.62
CA ARG A 107 10.08 -29.37 6.98
C ARG A 107 10.20 -30.81 6.47
N ARG A 108 10.77 -31.02 5.28
CA ARG A 108 11.06 -32.38 4.76
C ARG A 108 12.17 -33.05 5.56
N GLY A 109 13.22 -32.33 5.95
CA GLY A 109 14.31 -32.86 6.79
C GLY A 109 13.82 -33.38 8.14
N PHE A 110 12.89 -32.67 8.79
CA PHE A 110 12.28 -33.12 10.05
C PHE A 110 11.24 -34.23 9.89
N ARG A 111 10.75 -34.51 8.68
CA ARG A 111 9.79 -35.58 8.41
C ARG A 111 10.45 -36.96 8.36
N TRP A 112 11.78 -37.03 8.23
CA TRP A 112 12.57 -38.27 8.26
C TRP A 112 13.10 -38.63 9.66
N LEU A 113 12.85 -37.79 10.66
CA LEU A 113 13.29 -37.98 12.06
C LEU A 113 12.18 -38.52 12.98
N ASN A 114 11.00 -38.84 12.45
CA ASN A 114 9.88 -39.50 13.13
C ASN A 114 9.42 -40.71 12.30
#